data_AF-A0A951DTT9-F1
#
_entry.id   AF-A0A951DTT9-F1
#
_cell.length_a   1.000
_cell.length_b   1.000
_cell.length_c   1.000
_cell.angle_alpha   90.00
_cell.angle_beta   90.00
_cell.angle_gamma   90.00
#
_symmetry.space_group_name_H-M   'P 1'
#
loop_
_entity.id
_entity.type
_entity.pdbx_description
1 polymer ?
#
loop_
_entity_poly.entity_id
_entity_poly.type
_entity_poly.pdbx_seq_one_letter_code
_entity_poly.pdbx_strand_id
1 'polypeptide(L)'
;SFWGVGIPSMYGTVSHQPPGPVKMRNPLGWWWHTPHDLIDKVDEEFLVRDTRVVVATLSRLLNDTILPLDPAAHLSSLVEELRSIAAKLEHDIGLEVVLEVAESLLRKAQSVVALKRVNEPASIDRLNATLVRVSRALVPLDYTEGDRFSHDPALPQPAWPALQKLRDLAAQKPGSNEARFVAVGAARARNRVLASLRHAERALDEAMI
;
A
#
# COMPACT_ATOMS: atom_id res chain seq x y z
N SER A 1 -5.46 -12.52 4.43
CA SER A 1 -4.59 -11.32 4.39
C SER A 1 -5.36 -10.08 4.84
N PHE A 2 -4.74 -9.16 5.59
CA PHE A 2 -5.33 -7.87 6.02
C PHE A 2 -5.44 -6.84 4.88
N TRP A 3 -4.61 -6.99 3.86
CA TRP A 3 -4.47 -6.03 2.77
C TRP A 3 -5.70 -5.95 1.86
N GLY A 4 -6.33 -7.09 1.56
CA GLY A 4 -7.49 -7.14 0.66
C GLY A 4 -8.73 -6.42 1.22
N VAL A 5 -8.82 -6.27 2.55
CA VAL A 5 -9.85 -5.46 3.20
C VAL A 5 -9.37 -4.04 3.51
N GLY A 6 -8.13 -3.69 3.15
CA GLY A 6 -7.56 -2.36 3.27
C GLY A 6 -7.17 -1.93 4.68
N ILE A 7 -6.64 -2.87 5.47
CA ILE A 7 -6.02 -2.57 6.76
C ILE A 7 -4.52 -2.38 6.54
N PRO A 8 -3.96 -1.17 6.80
CA PRO A 8 -2.51 -0.98 6.77
C PRO A 8 -1.85 -1.99 7.70
N SER A 9 -0.83 -2.66 7.20
CA SER A 9 -0.07 -3.65 7.96
C SER A 9 1.37 -3.23 7.97
N MET A 10 2.02 -3.38 9.11
CA MET A 10 3.42 -3.05 9.28
C MET A 10 4.11 -4.18 10.03
N TYR A 11 5.42 -4.29 9.79
CA TYR A 11 6.28 -5.33 10.32
C TYR A 11 5.90 -6.74 9.83
N GLY A 12 6.61 -7.21 8.80
CA GLY A 12 6.66 -8.65 8.49
C GLY A 12 7.69 -9.36 9.36
N THR A 13 8.89 -8.79 9.44
CA THR A 13 9.98 -9.23 10.31
C THR A 13 10.76 -8.00 10.75
N VAL A 14 11.07 -7.87 12.04
CA VAL A 14 11.78 -6.69 12.60
C VAL A 14 13.29 -6.89 12.60
N SER A 15 13.75 -8.11 12.91
CA SER A 15 15.16 -8.51 12.89
C SER A 15 15.48 -9.49 11.77
N HIS A 16 16.60 -9.28 11.11
CA HIS A 16 17.11 -10.17 10.07
C HIS A 16 18.49 -10.71 10.45
N GLN A 17 18.78 -11.92 9.98
CA GLN A 17 20.13 -12.45 9.99
C GLN A 17 20.99 -11.71 8.96
N PRO A 18 22.28 -11.47 9.23
CA PRO A 18 23.18 -10.93 8.22
C PRO A 18 23.26 -11.90 7.03
N PRO A 19 23.56 -11.41 5.82
CA PRO A 19 23.74 -12.27 4.66
C PRO A 19 24.77 -13.38 4.95
N GLY A 20 24.33 -14.64 4.82
CA GLY A 20 25.17 -15.81 5.04
C GLY A 20 25.58 -16.51 3.73
N PRO A 21 26.49 -17.51 3.80
CA PRO A 21 26.92 -18.27 2.63
C PRO A 21 25.80 -19.15 2.04
N VAL A 22 24.81 -19.51 2.86
CA VAL A 22 23.60 -20.22 2.41
C VAL A 22 22.55 -19.18 2.04
N LYS A 23 22.17 -19.15 0.75
CA LYS A 23 21.11 -18.26 0.26
C LYS A 23 19.75 -18.78 0.72
N MET A 24 19.21 -18.18 1.77
CA MET A 24 17.86 -18.45 2.24
C MET A 24 16.85 -17.57 1.49
N ARG A 25 15.62 -18.08 1.31
CA ARG A 25 14.50 -17.31 0.69
C ARG A 25 14.17 -16.06 1.50
N ASN A 26 14.14 -16.20 2.82
CA ASN A 26 13.90 -15.12 3.76
C ASN A 26 15.23 -14.83 4.47
N PRO A 27 15.45 -13.58 4.92
CA PRO A 27 16.64 -13.19 5.69
C PRO A 27 16.58 -13.71 7.14
N LEU A 28 16.09 -14.94 7.32
CA LEU A 28 15.99 -15.69 8.57
C LEU A 28 17.11 -16.74 8.61
N GLY A 29 17.30 -17.36 9.78
CA GLY A 29 18.30 -18.42 9.92
C GLY A 29 17.97 -19.67 9.12
N TRP A 30 18.99 -20.47 8.78
CA TRP A 30 18.83 -21.76 8.09
C TRP A 30 17.93 -22.74 8.85
N TRP A 31 17.82 -22.55 10.17
CA TRP A 31 17.02 -23.37 11.06
C TRP A 31 15.52 -23.10 10.94
N TRP A 32 15.10 -21.99 10.33
CA TRP A 32 13.69 -21.62 10.19
C TRP A 32 12.87 -22.73 9.51
N HIS A 33 11.72 -23.10 10.09
CA HIS A 33 10.90 -24.25 9.67
C HIS A 33 11.62 -25.61 9.70
N THR A 34 12.60 -25.79 10.59
CA THR A 34 13.24 -27.09 10.85
C THR A 34 13.15 -27.44 12.34
N PRO A 35 13.41 -28.70 12.74
CA PRO A 35 13.53 -29.08 14.15
C PRO A 35 14.62 -28.33 14.94
N HIS A 36 15.52 -27.61 14.26
CA HIS A 36 16.58 -26.81 14.88
C HIS A 36 16.14 -25.38 15.20
N ASP A 37 14.88 -25.00 14.88
CA ASP A 37 14.28 -23.71 15.25
C ASP A 37 13.92 -23.70 16.74
N LEU A 38 14.95 -23.62 17.58
CA LEU A 38 14.87 -23.73 19.03
C LEU A 38 15.20 -22.39 19.72
N ILE A 39 14.90 -22.29 21.01
CA ILE A 39 15.06 -21.06 21.80
C ILE A 39 16.52 -20.58 21.88
N ASP A 40 17.50 -21.47 21.67
CA ASP A 40 18.92 -21.13 21.64
C ASP A 40 19.31 -20.22 20.46
N LYS A 41 18.40 -19.99 19.50
CA LYS A 41 18.57 -19.05 18.38
C LYS A 41 18.03 -17.65 18.68
N VAL A 42 17.34 -17.47 19.80
CA VAL A 42 16.72 -16.21 20.20
C VAL A 42 17.65 -15.47 21.15
N ASP A 43 18.08 -14.28 20.73
CA ASP A 43 18.81 -13.34 21.58
C ASP A 43 17.80 -12.48 22.37
N GLU A 44 17.91 -12.48 23.71
CA GLU A 44 17.00 -11.75 24.59
C GLU A 44 17.05 -10.24 24.35
N GLU A 45 18.23 -9.65 24.15
CA GLU A 45 18.39 -8.21 23.94
C GLU A 45 17.70 -7.78 22.64
N PHE A 46 17.83 -8.58 21.58
CA PHE A 46 17.14 -8.33 20.31
C PHE A 46 15.63 -8.54 20.43
N LEU A 47 15.17 -9.55 21.16
CA LEU A 47 13.74 -9.76 21.40
C LEU A 47 13.12 -8.58 22.17
N VAL A 48 13.80 -8.09 23.20
CA VAL A 48 13.37 -6.92 23.98
C VAL A 48 13.34 -5.67 23.08
N ARG A 49 14.35 -5.46 22.26
CA ARG A 49 14.41 -4.34 21.30
C ARG A 49 13.25 -4.38 20.32
N ASP A 50 13.00 -5.52 19.68
CA ASP A 50 11.93 -5.67 18.69
C ASP A 50 10.55 -5.51 19.33
N THR A 51 10.38 -6.03 20.55
CA THR A 51 9.18 -5.80 21.35
C THR A 51 8.95 -4.32 21.61
N ARG A 52 10.00 -3.56 21.96
CA ARG A 52 9.89 -2.10 22.16
C ARG A 52 9.46 -1.37 20.90
N VAL A 53 9.89 -1.80 19.71
CA VAL A 53 9.42 -1.24 18.43
C VAL A 53 7.92 -1.45 18.25
N VAL A 54 7.44 -2.67 18.46
CA VAL A 54 6.00 -2.99 18.35
C VAL A 54 5.18 -2.22 19.39
N VAL A 55 5.64 -2.17 20.64
CA VAL A 55 4.97 -1.42 21.72
C VAL A 55 4.95 0.08 21.44
N ALA A 56 6.01 0.66 20.91
CA ALA A 56 6.04 2.07 20.53
C ALA A 56 4.99 2.39 19.45
N THR A 57 4.87 1.53 18.44
CA THR A 57 3.83 1.67 17.41
C THR A 57 2.43 1.52 17.99
N LEU A 58 2.18 0.50 18.82
CA LEU A 58 0.89 0.30 19.47
C LEU A 58 0.53 1.48 20.38
N SER A 59 1.50 2.01 21.13
CA SER A 59 1.30 3.18 21.98
C SER A 59 0.78 4.36 21.17
N ARG A 60 1.30 4.59 19.97
CA ARG A 60 0.80 5.65 19.08
C ARG A 60 -0.58 5.35 18.53
N LEU A 61 -0.81 4.14 18.02
CA LEU A 61 -2.11 3.75 17.46
C LEU A 61 -3.25 3.80 18.49
N LEU A 62 -2.94 3.54 19.76
CA LEU A 62 -3.92 3.48 20.85
C LEU A 62 -4.11 4.82 21.57
N ASN A 63 -3.13 5.72 21.54
CA ASN A 63 -3.15 6.95 22.35
C ASN A 63 -3.05 8.25 21.55
N ASP A 64 -2.60 8.25 20.29
CA ASP A 64 -2.58 9.46 19.48
C ASP A 64 -4.05 9.89 19.19
N THR A 65 -4.39 11.14 19.50
CA THR A 65 -5.73 11.71 19.27
C THR A 65 -6.21 11.54 17.82
N ILE A 66 -5.28 11.70 16.88
CA ILE A 66 -5.51 11.48 15.45
C ILE A 66 -4.64 10.30 15.03
N LEU A 67 -5.22 9.33 14.33
CA LEU A 67 -4.52 8.14 13.86
C LEU A 67 -3.25 8.55 13.09
N PRO A 68 -2.10 7.91 13.37
CA PRO A 68 -0.82 8.22 12.74
C PRO A 68 -0.73 7.63 11.31
N LEU A 69 -1.75 7.86 10.50
CA LEU A 69 -1.82 7.47 9.09
C LEU A 69 -1.49 8.69 8.21
N ASP A 70 -0.73 8.43 7.14
CA ASP A 70 -0.29 9.45 6.18
C ASP A 70 -0.79 9.12 4.75
N PRO A 71 -2.04 9.50 4.42
CA PRO A 71 -2.56 9.28 3.08
C PRO A 71 -1.82 10.11 2.02
N ALA A 72 -1.17 11.23 2.39
CA ALA A 72 -0.43 12.04 1.44
C ALA A 72 0.86 11.33 1.00
N ALA A 73 1.61 10.73 1.93
CA ALA A 73 2.77 9.91 1.57
C ALA A 73 2.37 8.72 0.68
N HIS A 74 1.27 8.05 1.02
CA HIS A 74 0.75 6.91 0.24
C HIS A 74 0.36 7.32 -1.19
N LEU A 75 -0.36 8.44 -1.35
CA LEU A 75 -0.73 8.95 -2.67
C LEU A 75 0.47 9.49 -3.46
N SER A 76 1.47 10.07 -2.80
CA SER A 76 2.70 10.52 -3.45
C SER A 76 3.42 9.35 -4.13
N SER A 77 3.56 8.22 -3.42
CA SER A 77 4.14 7.00 -3.99
C SER A 77 3.32 6.46 -5.18
N LEU A 78 1.98 6.48 -5.11
CA LEU A 78 1.12 6.08 -6.22
C LEU A 78 1.33 6.97 -7.45
N VAL A 79 1.39 8.29 -7.26
CA VAL A 79 1.60 9.26 -8.34
C VAL A 79 2.95 9.03 -9.03
N GLU A 80 4.02 8.75 -8.27
CA GLU A 80 5.33 8.41 -8.82
C GLU A 80 5.28 7.16 -9.71
N GLU A 81 4.62 6.09 -9.25
CA GLU A 81 4.44 4.87 -10.04
C GLU A 81 3.60 5.09 -11.30
N LEU A 82 2.48 5.82 -11.18
CA LEU A 82 1.63 6.15 -12.34
C LEU A 82 2.40 6.98 -13.38
N ARG A 83 3.20 7.96 -12.96
CA ARG A 83 4.07 8.75 -13.85
C ARG A 83 5.11 7.88 -14.53
N SER A 84 5.74 6.96 -13.79
CA SER A 84 6.72 6.01 -14.33
C SER A 84 6.12 5.10 -15.42
N ILE A 85 4.87 4.68 -15.23
CA ILE A 85 4.12 3.88 -16.22
C ILE A 85 3.74 4.76 -17.42
N ALA A 86 3.16 5.93 -17.19
CA ALA A 86 2.73 6.86 -18.24
C ALA A 86 3.88 7.24 -19.18
N ALA A 87 5.09 7.46 -18.64
CA ALA A 87 6.29 7.78 -19.43
C ALA A 87 6.69 6.69 -20.44
N LYS A 88 6.22 5.45 -20.27
CA LYS A 88 6.52 4.30 -21.13
C LYS A 88 5.31 3.82 -21.93
N LEU A 89 4.12 4.37 -21.64
CA LEU A 89 2.87 3.86 -22.19
C LEU A 89 2.52 4.60 -23.47
N GLU A 90 2.68 3.92 -24.61
CA GLU A 90 2.30 4.44 -25.93
C GLU A 90 0.82 4.18 -26.28
N HIS A 91 0.08 3.50 -25.40
CA HIS A 91 -1.31 3.12 -25.63
C HIS A 91 -2.26 4.14 -25.00
N ASP A 92 -3.18 4.69 -25.79
CA ASP A 92 -4.26 5.51 -25.26
C ASP A 92 -5.28 4.63 -24.52
N ILE A 93 -5.06 4.54 -23.20
CA ILE A 93 -5.99 3.94 -22.26
C ILE A 93 -6.38 4.95 -21.18
N GLY A 94 -6.37 6.25 -21.47
CA GLY A 94 -6.76 7.31 -20.55
C GLY A 94 -6.14 7.20 -19.15
N LEU A 95 -4.83 6.92 -19.08
CA LEU A 95 -4.08 6.87 -17.82
C LEU A 95 -3.89 8.28 -17.24
N GLU A 96 -3.88 9.29 -18.11
CA GLU A 96 -3.79 10.72 -17.81
C GLU A 96 -4.91 11.14 -16.85
N VAL A 97 -6.14 10.68 -17.10
CA VAL A 97 -7.29 10.95 -16.23
C VAL A 97 -7.08 10.36 -14.83
N VAL A 98 -6.47 9.18 -14.73
CA VAL A 98 -6.17 8.56 -13.42
C VAL A 98 -5.09 9.35 -12.70
N LEU A 99 -4.07 9.80 -13.42
CA LEU A 99 -2.99 10.60 -12.88
C LEU A 99 -3.50 11.96 -12.35
N GLU A 100 -4.34 12.67 -13.12
CA GLU A 100 -4.96 13.92 -12.70
C GLU A 100 -5.79 13.76 -11.42
N VAL A 101 -6.58 12.68 -11.33
CA VAL A 101 -7.36 12.36 -10.13
C VAL A 101 -6.46 12.05 -8.95
N ALA A 102 -5.40 11.25 -9.14
CA ALA A 102 -4.45 10.92 -8.08
C ALA A 102 -3.72 12.16 -7.55
N GLU A 103 -3.29 13.07 -8.44
CA GLU A 103 -2.62 14.32 -8.05
C GLU A 103 -3.57 15.30 -7.35
N SER A 104 -4.81 15.40 -7.81
CA SER A 104 -5.85 16.17 -7.12
C SER A 104 -6.10 15.65 -5.71
N LEU A 105 -6.22 14.32 -5.58
CA LEU A 105 -6.42 13.66 -4.31
C LEU A 105 -5.21 13.83 -3.37
N LEU A 106 -3.98 13.79 -3.89
CA LEU A 106 -2.76 14.07 -3.14
C LEU A 106 -2.80 15.48 -2.52
N ARG A 107 -3.14 16.50 -3.31
CA ARG A 107 -3.27 17.89 -2.80
C ARG A 107 -4.33 17.98 -1.70
N LYS A 108 -5.45 17.29 -1.85
CA LYS A 108 -6.53 17.20 -0.85
C LYS A 108 -6.08 16.47 0.42
N ALA A 109 -5.32 15.38 0.29
CA ALA A 109 -4.77 14.67 1.45
C ALA A 109 -3.78 15.54 2.23
N GLN A 110 -2.94 16.33 1.52
CA GLN A 110 -2.01 17.28 2.14
C GLN A 110 -2.74 18.39 2.91
N SER A 111 -3.87 18.90 2.39
CA SER A 111 -4.66 19.90 3.11
C SER A 111 -5.33 19.32 4.36
N VAL A 112 -5.83 18.09 4.30
CA VAL A 112 -6.42 17.40 5.47
C VAL A 112 -5.38 17.12 6.56
N VAL A 113 -4.13 16.81 6.21
CA VAL A 113 -3.03 16.71 7.20
C VAL A 113 -2.74 18.06 7.87
N ALA A 114 -2.89 19.18 7.15
CA ALA A 114 -2.74 20.52 7.73
C ALA A 114 -3.91 20.88 8.69
N LEU A 115 -5.08 20.25 8.54
CA LEU A 115 -6.23 20.38 9.45
C LEU A 115 -6.06 19.63 10.78
N LYS A 116 -4.95 18.91 11.01
CA LYS A 116 -4.65 18.23 12.30
C LYS A 116 -4.50 19.18 13.51
N ARG A 117 -4.86 20.46 13.38
CA ARG A 117 -4.87 21.48 14.44
C ARG A 117 -6.26 21.70 15.07
N VAL A 118 -7.28 20.94 14.65
CA VAL A 118 -8.63 21.01 15.22
C VAL A 118 -8.69 20.23 16.53
N ASN A 119 -9.19 20.87 17.59
CA ASN A 119 -9.27 20.30 18.95
C ASN A 119 -10.70 19.90 19.36
N GLU A 120 -11.65 19.87 18.43
CA GLU A 120 -13.04 19.49 18.71
C GLU A 120 -13.25 17.97 18.59
N PRO A 121 -13.79 17.28 19.61
CA PRO A 121 -13.93 15.82 19.61
C PRO A 121 -14.68 15.24 18.40
N ALA A 122 -15.81 15.85 18.00
CA ALA A 122 -16.59 15.39 16.86
C ALA A 122 -15.82 15.49 15.53
N SER A 123 -14.96 16.51 15.41
CA SER A 123 -14.10 16.73 14.25
C SER A 123 -12.93 15.74 14.21
N ILE A 124 -12.38 15.39 15.38
CA ILE A 124 -11.36 14.35 15.54
C ILE A 124 -11.89 12.97 15.13
N ASP A 125 -13.07 12.58 15.61
CA ASP A 125 -13.69 11.29 15.27
C ASP A 125 -13.98 11.19 13.76
N ARG A 126 -14.49 12.27 13.17
CA ARG A 126 -14.73 12.36 11.72
C ARG A 126 -13.44 12.21 10.93
N LEU A 127 -12.36 12.86 11.38
CA LEU A 127 -11.05 12.76 10.74
C LEU A 127 -10.49 11.34 10.83
N ASN A 128 -10.53 10.71 12.02
CA ASN A 128 -10.07 9.32 12.20
C ASN A 128 -10.86 8.33 11.35
N ALA A 129 -12.19 8.45 11.35
CA ALA A 129 -13.05 7.63 10.50
C ALA A 129 -12.69 7.82 9.01
N THR A 130 -12.35 9.04 8.60
CA THR A 130 -11.94 9.35 7.23
C THR A 130 -10.60 8.72 6.88
N LEU A 131 -9.59 8.82 7.75
CA LEU A 131 -8.28 8.18 7.56
C LEU A 131 -8.42 6.65 7.40
N VAL A 132 -9.33 6.04 8.17
CA VAL A 132 -9.67 4.62 8.01
C VAL A 132 -10.31 4.36 6.64
N ARG A 133 -11.33 5.13 6.23
CA ARG A 133 -11.99 4.94 4.92
C ARG A 133 -11.02 5.12 3.74
N VAL A 134 -10.12 6.09 3.81
CA VAL A 134 -9.06 6.28 2.81
C VAL A 134 -8.12 5.08 2.77
N SER A 135 -7.71 4.55 3.92
CA SER A 135 -6.88 3.34 4.00
C SER A 135 -7.58 2.13 3.39
N ARG A 136 -8.88 1.97 3.66
CA ARG A 136 -9.70 0.89 3.09
C ARG A 136 -9.73 0.92 1.56
N ALA A 137 -9.66 2.10 0.96
CA ALA A 137 -9.64 2.28 -0.49
C ALA A 137 -8.24 2.09 -1.09
N LEU A 138 -7.18 2.61 -0.45
CA LEU A 138 -5.85 2.67 -1.06
C LEU A 138 -4.98 1.45 -0.76
N VAL A 139 -5.01 0.92 0.47
CA VAL A 139 -4.13 -0.20 0.88
C VAL A 139 -4.26 -1.44 -0.01
N PRO A 140 -5.47 -1.85 -0.48
CA PRO A 140 -5.56 -3.00 -1.37
C PRO A 140 -4.84 -2.79 -2.71
N LEU A 141 -4.58 -1.56 -3.15
CA LEU A 141 -3.86 -1.30 -4.39
C LEU A 141 -2.34 -1.46 -4.24
N ASP A 142 -1.81 -1.10 -3.07
CA ASP A 142 -0.36 -1.11 -2.78
C ASP A 142 0.15 -2.52 -2.43
N TYR A 143 -0.73 -3.41 -1.95
CA TYR A 143 -0.31 -4.70 -1.38
C TYR A 143 -0.81 -5.94 -2.12
N THR A 144 -1.76 -5.82 -3.05
CA THR A 144 -2.35 -7.03 -3.69
C THR A 144 -2.91 -6.80 -5.10
N GLU A 145 -2.78 -7.81 -5.96
CA GLU A 145 -3.52 -7.90 -7.23
C GLU A 145 -4.97 -8.37 -7.02
N GLY A 146 -5.24 -9.14 -5.96
CA GLY A 146 -6.55 -9.64 -5.53
C GLY A 146 -7.44 -8.59 -4.87
N ASP A 147 -8.47 -9.00 -4.15
CA ASP A 147 -9.44 -8.10 -3.50
C ASP A 147 -9.83 -8.61 -2.09
N ARG A 148 -10.96 -8.15 -1.54
CA ARG A 148 -11.42 -8.58 -0.21
C ARG A 148 -11.85 -10.05 -0.13
N PHE A 149 -12.06 -10.72 -1.26
CA PHE A 149 -12.52 -12.11 -1.36
C PHE A 149 -11.49 -13.04 -1.99
N SER A 150 -10.35 -12.50 -2.43
CA SER A 150 -9.31 -13.23 -3.14
C SER A 150 -7.95 -12.99 -2.51
N HIS A 151 -7.02 -13.94 -2.67
CA HIS A 151 -5.65 -13.81 -2.19
C HIS A 151 -4.67 -14.08 -3.32
N ASP A 152 -3.60 -13.28 -3.33
CA ASP A 152 -2.51 -13.50 -4.26
C ASP A 152 -1.71 -14.74 -3.86
N PRO A 153 -1.06 -15.39 -4.84
CA PRO A 153 -0.01 -16.35 -4.55
C PRO A 153 1.07 -15.73 -3.67
N ALA A 154 1.71 -16.52 -2.80
CA ALA A 154 2.82 -16.09 -1.94
C ALA A 154 4.14 -15.96 -2.73
N LEU A 155 4.10 -15.17 -3.81
CA LEU A 155 5.20 -14.83 -4.70
C LEU A 155 5.64 -13.38 -4.46
N PRO A 156 6.90 -13.02 -4.78
CA PRO A 156 7.34 -11.63 -4.75
C PRO A 156 6.43 -10.76 -5.63
N GLN A 157 6.00 -9.64 -5.07
CA GLN A 157 5.16 -8.66 -5.74
C GLN A 157 5.92 -7.33 -5.85
N PRO A 158 5.77 -6.58 -6.96
CA PRO A 158 6.31 -5.23 -7.05
C PRO A 158 5.52 -4.27 -6.14
N ALA A 159 6.04 -3.06 -5.92
CA ALA A 159 5.25 -1.99 -5.34
C ALA A 159 4.00 -1.74 -6.21
N TRP A 160 2.86 -1.49 -5.57
CA TRP A 160 1.57 -1.33 -6.25
C TRP A 160 1.27 -2.47 -7.24
N PRO A 161 1.04 -3.71 -6.76
CA PRO A 161 0.73 -4.86 -7.60
C PRO A 161 -0.49 -4.63 -8.47
N ALA A 162 -1.47 -3.84 -7.99
CA ALA A 162 -2.65 -3.46 -8.77
C ALA A 162 -2.33 -2.73 -10.09
N LEU A 163 -1.12 -2.16 -10.24
CA LEU A 163 -0.65 -1.52 -11.47
C LEU A 163 0.07 -2.48 -12.42
N GLN A 164 0.27 -3.74 -12.05
CA GLN A 164 1.07 -4.68 -12.84
C GLN A 164 0.54 -4.85 -14.26
N LYS A 165 -0.79 -4.91 -14.45
CA LYS A 165 -1.38 -5.02 -15.80
C LYS A 165 -1.18 -3.77 -16.66
N LEU A 166 -0.98 -2.60 -16.05
CA LEU A 166 -0.60 -1.39 -16.79
C LEU A 166 0.86 -1.46 -17.21
N ARG A 167 1.74 -1.97 -16.34
CA ARG A 167 3.16 -2.23 -16.68
C ARG A 167 3.28 -3.26 -17.80
N ASP A 168 2.50 -4.34 -17.74
CA ASP A 168 2.47 -5.39 -18.76
C ASP A 168 2.11 -4.80 -20.14
N LEU A 169 1.10 -3.91 -20.20
CA LEU A 169 0.72 -3.22 -21.44
C LEU A 169 1.76 -2.21 -21.90
N ALA A 170 2.34 -1.42 -20.99
CA ALA A 170 3.40 -0.46 -21.31
C ALA A 170 4.65 -1.12 -21.90
N ALA A 171 4.89 -2.40 -21.60
CA ALA A 171 5.98 -3.18 -22.19
C ALA A 171 5.69 -3.68 -23.62
N GLN A 172 4.45 -3.57 -24.12
CA GLN A 172 4.08 -4.07 -25.45
C GLN A 172 4.03 -2.96 -26.49
N LYS A 173 4.43 -3.29 -27.72
CA LYS A 173 4.29 -2.38 -28.87
C LYS A 173 2.81 -2.18 -29.24
N PRO A 174 2.36 -0.94 -29.54
CA PRO A 174 1.04 -0.69 -30.10
C PRO A 174 0.73 -1.56 -31.33
N GLY A 175 -0.48 -2.12 -31.36
CA GLY A 175 -0.96 -2.97 -32.47
C GLY A 175 -0.46 -4.42 -32.49
N SER A 176 0.44 -4.81 -31.58
CA SER A 176 0.91 -6.20 -31.45
C SER A 176 -0.18 -7.17 -30.92
N ASN A 177 0.00 -8.48 -31.12
CA ASN A 177 -0.92 -9.48 -30.58
C ASN A 177 -0.82 -9.55 -29.05
N GLU A 178 0.38 -9.36 -28.52
CA GLU A 178 0.69 -9.32 -27.09
C GLU A 178 -0.04 -8.16 -26.42
N ALA A 179 -0.04 -6.96 -27.05
CA ALA A 179 -0.83 -5.82 -26.56
C ALA A 179 -2.33 -6.13 -26.50
N ARG A 180 -2.89 -6.79 -27.52
CA ARG A 180 -4.30 -7.20 -27.52
C ARG A 180 -4.62 -8.19 -26.40
N PHE A 181 -3.70 -9.10 -26.10
CA PHE A 181 -3.86 -10.09 -25.03
C PHE A 181 -3.93 -9.44 -23.65
N VAL A 182 -3.11 -8.41 -23.38
CA VAL A 182 -3.04 -7.76 -22.07
C VAL A 182 -3.99 -6.55 -21.91
N ALA A 183 -4.52 -6.00 -23.01
CA ALA A 183 -5.34 -4.78 -23.01
C ALA A 183 -6.54 -4.83 -22.06
N VAL A 184 -7.27 -5.95 -22.00
CA VAL A 184 -8.43 -6.10 -21.11
C VAL A 184 -8.00 -6.07 -19.63
N GLY A 185 -6.87 -6.71 -19.31
CA GLY A 185 -6.30 -6.68 -17.97
C GLY A 185 -5.89 -5.27 -17.56
N ALA A 186 -5.23 -4.54 -18.45
CA ALA A 186 -4.83 -3.15 -18.24
C ALA A 186 -6.04 -2.24 -18.03
N ALA A 187 -7.10 -2.38 -18.85
CA ALA A 187 -8.33 -1.62 -18.68
C ALA A 187 -9.01 -1.87 -17.32
N ARG A 188 -9.04 -3.14 -16.87
CA ARG A 188 -9.58 -3.50 -15.54
C ARG A 188 -8.74 -2.91 -14.41
N ALA A 189 -7.41 -2.99 -14.50
CA ALA A 189 -6.51 -2.38 -13.53
C ALA A 189 -6.70 -0.87 -13.44
N ARG A 190 -6.71 -0.17 -14.58
CA ARG A 190 -6.99 1.27 -14.68
C ARG A 190 -8.32 1.65 -14.01
N ASN A 191 -9.39 0.92 -14.32
CA ASN A 191 -10.72 1.17 -13.74
C ASN A 191 -10.75 0.92 -12.24
N ARG A 192 -10.07 -0.12 -11.76
CA ARG A 192 -9.97 -0.43 -10.33
C ARG A 192 -9.25 0.68 -9.56
N VAL A 193 -8.12 1.17 -10.08
CA VAL A 193 -7.37 2.27 -9.47
C VAL A 193 -8.25 3.52 -9.41
N LEU A 194 -8.86 3.90 -10.53
CA LEU A 194 -9.75 5.06 -10.60
C LEU A 194 -10.94 4.95 -9.64
N ALA A 195 -11.58 3.79 -9.55
CA ALA A 195 -12.70 3.56 -8.64
C ALA A 195 -12.28 3.71 -7.17
N SER A 196 -11.08 3.22 -6.82
CA SER A 196 -10.52 3.31 -5.48
C SER A 196 -10.12 4.74 -5.12
N LEU A 197 -9.49 5.47 -6.05
CA LEU A 197 -9.19 6.91 -5.89
C LEU A 197 -10.45 7.72 -5.65
N ARG A 198 -11.52 7.49 -6.41
CA ARG A 198 -12.83 8.15 -6.20
C ARG A 198 -13.45 7.78 -4.86
N HIS A 199 -13.21 6.58 -4.34
CA HIS A 199 -13.70 6.18 -3.02
C HIS A 199 -12.95 6.91 -1.91
N ALA A 200 -11.63 7.05 -2.04
CA ALA A 200 -10.82 7.86 -1.13
C ALA A 200 -11.17 9.36 -1.22
N GLU A 201 -11.45 9.86 -2.42
CA GLU A 201 -11.87 11.25 -2.62
C GLU A 201 -13.16 11.58 -1.89
N ARG A 202 -14.20 10.77 -2.05
CA ARG A 202 -15.47 10.96 -1.31
C ARG A 202 -15.26 10.95 0.20
N ALA A 203 -14.39 10.06 0.71
CA ALA A 203 -14.09 10.02 2.13
C ALA A 203 -13.44 11.33 2.62
N LEU A 204 -12.52 11.91 1.84
CA LEU A 204 -11.89 13.18 2.18
C LEU A 204 -12.86 14.37 2.05
N ASP A 205 -13.75 14.36 1.07
CA ASP A 205 -14.76 15.43 0.90
C ASP A 205 -15.73 15.48 2.08
N GLU A 206 -16.19 14.32 2.56
CA GLU A 206 -17.04 14.21 3.75
C GLU A 206 -16.38 14.73 5.03
N ALA A 207 -15.04 14.80 5.08
CA ALA A 207 -14.31 15.33 6.22
C ALA A 207 -14.15 16.86 6.20
N MET A 208 -14.35 17.49 5.03
CA MET A 208 -14.20 18.95 4.85
C MET A 208 -15.51 19.72 4.98
N ILE A 209 -16.65 19.02 5.05
CA ILE A 209 -17.98 19.52 5.43
C ILE A 209 -18.10 19.39 6.95
#